data_AF-A0A2V7LCD1-F1
#
_entry.id   AF-A0A2V7LCD1-F1
#
_cell.length_a   1.000
_cell.length_b   1.000
_cell.length_c   1.000
_cell.angle_alpha   90.00
_cell.angle_beta   90.00
_cell.angle_gamma   90.00
#
_symmetry.space_group_name_H-M   'P 1'
#
loop_
_entity.id
_entity.type
_entity.pdbx_description
1 polymer ?
#
loop_
_entity_poly.entity_id
_entity_poly.type
_entity_poly.pdbx_seq_one_letter_code
_entity_poly.pdbx_strand_id
1 'polypeptide(L)' 'MTPPFVHEPPNAAPGEEPAVSRLTAAEAHALVTAGRAVLVDTRDARLFDNAHAAGALSLPLSAIQAGHGHDC' A
#
# COMPACT_ATOMS: atom_id res chain seq x y z
N MET A 1 6.53 20.05 -19.94
CA MET A 1 5.45 19.19 -19.43
C MET A 1 6.11 18.04 -18.68
N THR A 2 6.21 18.13 -17.36
CA THR A 2 6.93 17.16 -16.53
C THR A 2 6.02 15.96 -16.26
N PRO A 3 6.48 14.70 -16.40
CA PRO A 3 5.70 13.54 -15.94
C PRO A 3 5.69 13.50 -14.41
N PRO A 4 4.55 13.33 -13.72
CA PRO A 4 4.55 13.10 -12.29
C PRO A 4 4.82 11.61 -12.05
N PHE A 5 5.94 11.33 -11.37
CA PHE A 5 6.38 10.02 -10.87
C PHE A 5 6.99 9.07 -11.91
N VAL A 6 8.22 9.40 -12.33
CA VAL A 6 9.20 8.35 -12.62
C VAL A 6 9.66 7.82 -11.26
N HIS A 7 9.29 6.58 -10.90
CA HIS A 7 10.01 5.86 -9.87
C HIS A 7 11.32 5.38 -10.51
N GLU A 8 12.29 6.29 -10.65
CA GLU A 8 13.69 5.87 -10.79
C GLU A 8 14.01 5.16 -9.48
N PRO A 9 14.37 3.86 -9.51
CA PRO A 9 14.85 3.23 -8.30
C PRO A 9 16.07 4.04 -7.86
N PRO A 10 16.12 4.54 -6.61
CA PRO A 10 17.34 5.14 -6.14
C PRO A 10 18.43 4.08 -6.33
N ASN A 11 19.60 4.52 -6.81
CA ASN A 11 20.83 3.76 -6.72
C ASN A 11 21.12 3.54 -5.22
N ALA A 12 20.38 2.61 -4.61
CA ALA A 12 20.37 2.37 -3.19
C ALA A 12 21.62 1.57 -2.86
N ALA A 13 22.50 2.18 -2.07
CA ALA A 13 23.58 1.44 -1.44
C ALA A 13 22.97 0.32 -0.58
N PRO A 14 23.64 -0.84 -0.45
CA PRO A 14 23.15 -1.92 0.40
C PRO A 14 22.96 -1.40 1.84
N GLY A 15 21.71 -1.33 2.31
CA GLY A 15 21.35 -0.91 3.67
C GLY A 15 20.33 0.23 3.76
N GLU A 16 20.02 0.94 2.68
CA GLU A 16 18.93 1.93 2.66
C GLU A 16 17.69 1.34 2.00
N GLU A 17 16.75 0.87 2.82
CA GLU A 17 15.40 0.52 2.35
C GLU A 17 14.83 1.75 1.63
N PRO A 18 14.41 1.65 0.35
CA PRO A 18 13.90 2.78 -0.38
C PRO A 18 12.72 3.39 0.38
N ALA A 19 12.81 4.70 0.65
CA ALA A 19 11.79 5.39 1.42
C ALA A 19 10.42 5.26 0.73
N VAL A 20 9.47 4.63 1.41
CA VAL A 20 8.10 4.51 0.90
C VAL A 20 7.49 5.91 0.77
N SER A 21 7.12 6.26 -0.46
CA SER A 21 6.51 7.56 -0.76
C SER A 21 5.13 7.66 -0.10
N ARG A 22 4.90 8.74 0.64
CA ARG A 22 3.61 9.00 1.31
C ARG A 22 2.70 9.81 0.39
N LEU A 23 1.41 9.54 0.46
CA LEU A 23 0.36 10.26 -0.26
C LEU A 23 -0.67 10.79 0.72
N THR A 24 -1.34 11.87 0.35
CA THR A 24 -2.58 12.28 1.00
C THR A 24 -3.74 11.35 0.64
N ALA A 25 -4.80 11.35 1.46
CA ALA A 25 -6.01 10.57 1.16
C ALA A 25 -6.65 10.97 -0.18
N ALA A 26 -6.60 12.27 -0.53
CA ALA A 26 -7.16 12.78 -1.78
C ALA A 26 -6.38 12.28 -3.00
N GLU A 27 -5.05 12.29 -2.95
CA GLU A 27 -4.20 11.75 -4.02
C GLU A 27 -4.40 10.25 -4.19
N ALA A 28 -4.45 9.49 -3.09
CA ALA A 28 -4.73 8.07 -3.13
C ALA A 28 -6.10 7.78 -3.77
N HIS A 29 -7.14 8.52 -3.39
CA HIS A 29 -8.48 8.38 -3.96
C HIS A 29 -8.51 8.67 -5.47
N ALA A 30 -7.81 9.71 -5.92
CA ALA A 30 -7.71 10.06 -7.34
C ALA A 30 -7.05 8.93 -8.15
N LEU A 31 -5.96 8.35 -7.64
CA LEU A 31 -5.24 7.25 -8.31
C LEU A 31 -6.08 5.97 -8.39
N VAL A 32 -6.79 5.62 -7.30
CA VAL A 32 -7.68 4.45 -7.26
C VAL A 32 -8.85 4.63 -8.23
N THR A 33 -9.49 5.79 -8.21
CA THR A 33 -10.62 6.11 -9.12
C THR A 33 -10.19 6.11 -10.58
N ALA A 34 -8.95 6.51 -10.88
CA ALA A 34 -8.39 6.45 -12.21
C ALA A 34 -7.98 5.03 -12.66
N GLY A 35 -8.15 4.00 -11.81
CA GLY A 35 -7.70 2.64 -12.09
C GLY A 35 -6.18 2.50 -12.14
N ARG A 36 -5.45 3.44 -11.53
CA ARG A 36 -3.97 3.51 -11.54
C ARG A 36 -3.33 3.06 -10.24
N ALA A 37 -4.13 2.73 -9.23
CA ALA A 37 -3.68 2.20 -7.96
C ALA A 37 -4.70 1.24 -7.36
N VAL A 38 -4.23 0.36 -6.47
CA VAL A 38 -5.05 -0.47 -5.59
C VAL A 38 -4.83 0.02 -4.17
N LEU A 39 -5.90 0.25 -3.43
CA LEU A 39 -5.83 0.58 -2.01
C LEU A 39 -5.94 -0.69 -1.18
N VAL A 40 -4.98 -0.91 -0.28
CA VAL A 40 -4.94 -2.08 0.60
C VAL A 40 -5.03 -1.60 2.05
N ASP A 41 -5.98 -2.15 2.80
CA ASP A 41 -6.12 -1.92 4.23
C ASP A 41 -5.56 -3.12 5.00
N THR A 42 -4.52 -2.87 5.79
CA THR A 42 -3.79 -3.89 6.53
C THR A 42 -4.22 -4.03 7.98
N ARG A 43 -5.25 -3.27 8.39
CA ARG A 43 -5.82 -3.36 9.74
C ARG A 43 -6.55 -4.68 9.94
N ASP A 44 -6.96 -4.92 11.19
CA ASP A 44 -7.78 -6.09 11.53
C ASP A 44 -9.07 -6.14 10.71
N ALA A 45 -9.48 -7.35 10.33
CA ALA A 45 -10.68 -7.57 9.53
C ALA A 45 -11.93 -6.94 10.15
N ARG A 46 -12.07 -6.94 11.48
CA ARG A 46 -13.22 -6.35 12.18
C ARG A 46 -13.28 -4.83 12.02
N LEU A 47 -12.13 -4.16 11.96
CA LEU A 47 -12.06 -2.72 11.70
C LEU A 47 -12.42 -2.40 10.26
N PHE A 48 -11.97 -3.25 9.32
CA PHE A 48 -12.35 -3.14 7.92
C PHE A 48 -13.86 -3.31 7.72
N ASP A 49 -14.44 -4.38 8.30
CA ASP A 49 -15.88 -4.67 8.22
C ASP A 49 -16.75 -3.57 8.83
N ASN A 50 -16.25 -2.92 9.89
CA ASN A 50 -16.94 -1.77 10.49
C ASN A 50 -16.94 -0.55 9.56
N ALA A 51 -15.77 -0.17 9.03
CA ALA A 51 -15.63 0.93 8.09
C ALA A 51 -14.29 0.87 7.34
N HIS A 52 -14.37 1.04 6.02
CA HIS A 52 -13.23 1.11 5.13
C HIS A 52 -13.49 2.07 3.97
N ALA A 53 -12.42 2.49 3.30
CA ALA A 53 -12.53 3.28 2.08
C ALA A 53 -13.12 2.43 0.95
N ALA A 54 -14.08 2.98 0.19
CA ALA A 54 -14.71 2.27 -0.90
C ALA A 54 -13.69 1.78 -1.94
N GLY A 55 -13.78 0.50 -2.32
CA GLY A 55 -12.85 -0.12 -3.27
C GLY A 55 -11.51 -0.57 -2.67
N ALA A 56 -11.29 -0.40 -1.37
CA ALA A 56 -10.12 -0.96 -0.70
C ALA A 56 -10.22 -2.49 -0.60
N LEU A 57 -9.06 -3.17 -0.66
CA LEU A 57 -8.93 -4.60 -0.38
C LEU A 57 -8.52 -4.79 1.09
N SER A 58 -9.16 -5.75 1.77
CA SER A 58 -8.72 -6.17 3.10
C SER A 58 -7.57 -7.17 2.97
N LEU A 59 -6.41 -6.84 3.55
CA LEU A 59 -5.27 -7.75 3.69
C LEU A 59 -4.66 -7.58 5.09
N PRO A 60 -5.32 -8.12 6.13
CA PRO A 60 -4.88 -7.94 7.51
C PRO A 60 -3.44 -8.42 7.73
N LEU A 61 -2.65 -7.66 8.47
CA LEU A 61 -1.26 -8.03 8.77
C LEU A 61 -1.15 -9.42 9.42
N SER A 62 -2.11 -9.79 10.27
CA SER A 62 -2.18 -11.11 10.90
C SER A 62 -2.28 -12.25 9.88
N ALA A 63 -3.01 -12.06 8.77
CA ALA A 63 -3.10 -13.04 7.69
C ALA A 63 -1.78 -13.16 6.92
N ILE A 64 -1.10 -12.03 6.67
CA ILE A 64 0.23 -12.00 6.04
C ILE A 64 1.25 -12.76 6.89
N GLN A 65 1.28 -12.47 8.20
CA GLN A 65 2.19 -13.12 9.14
C GLN A 65 1.91 -14.62 9.28
N ALA A 66 0.64 -15.03 9.33
CA ALA A 66 0.26 -16.44 9.35
C ALA A 66 0.69 -17.20 8.08
N GLY A 67 0.67 -16.52 6.92
CA GLY A 67 1.15 -17.07 5.66
C GLY A 67 2.67 -17.20 5.56
N HIS A 68 3.43 -16.31 6.22
CA HIS A 68 4.90 -16.31 6.22
C HIS A 68 5.51 -17.13 7.38
N GLY A 69 4.72 -17.56 8.37
CA GLY A 69 5.20 -18.30 9.55
C GLY A 69 5.41 -19.80 9.34
N HIS A 70 5.51 -20.29 8.09
CA HIS A 70 5.71 -21.73 7.80
C HIS A 70 7.19 -22.14 7.62
N ASP A 71 8.12 -21.21 7.73
CA ASP A 71 9.56 -21.48 7.68
C ASP A 71 10.18 -21.26 9.07
N CYS A 72 10.13 -22.33 9.88
CA CYS A 72 10.85 -22.64 11.13
C CYS A 72 11.48 -21.51 11.97
#